data_AF-A0A519IMP0-F1
#
_entry.id   AF-A0A519IMP0-F1
#
_cell.length_a   1.000
_cell.length_b   1.000
_cell.length_c   1.000
_cell.angle_alpha   90.00
_cell.angle_beta   90.00
_cell.angle_gamma   90.00
#
_symmetry.space_group_name_H-M   'P 1'
#
loop_
_entity.id
_entity.type
_entity.pdbx_description
1 polymer ?
#
loop_
_entity_poly.entity_id
_entity_poly.type
_entity_poly.pdbx_seq_one_letter_code
_entity_poly.pdbx_strand_id
1 'polypeptide(L)'
;MLKTTSAIRIRKRMVLDIQQGAVLPPIVLGLVLNNEDFKRFSLKSVNNPQRKRMLSMNHEEKLSIIDGMQRTTAIFEAFEGKTPPIDRDLRIEYWVANDVGSLIYRMLVLNTGQVPWNLRR
;
A
#
# COMPACT_ATOMS: atom_id res chain seq x y z
N MET A 1 19.75 -2.25 1.62
CA MET A 1 20.70 -1.94 0.52
C MET A 1 20.45 -2.88 -0.65
N LEU A 2 19.95 -2.38 -1.80
CA LEU A 2 19.83 -3.16 -3.04
C LEU A 2 21.18 -3.12 -3.76
N LYS A 3 21.90 -4.26 -3.81
CA LYS A 3 23.30 -4.34 -4.25
C LYS A 3 23.50 -4.68 -5.75
N THR A 4 22.45 -4.69 -6.58
CA THR A 4 22.56 -5.04 -8.02
C THR A 4 22.24 -3.86 -8.93
N THR A 5 23.01 -3.71 -10.01
CA THR A 5 22.87 -2.63 -11.01
C THR A 5 21.45 -2.55 -11.58
N SER A 6 20.79 -3.69 -11.79
CA SER A 6 19.41 -3.77 -12.28
C SER A 6 18.38 -3.22 -11.29
N ALA A 7 18.50 -3.55 -10.00
CA ALA A 7 17.59 -3.06 -8.98
C ALA A 7 17.66 -1.53 -8.82
N ILE A 8 18.88 -0.98 -8.88
CA ILE A 8 19.11 0.48 -8.86
C ILE A 8 18.46 1.14 -10.09
N ARG A 9 18.62 0.56 -11.28
CA ARG A 9 18.03 1.10 -12.51
C ARG A 9 16.50 1.09 -12.46
N ILE A 10 15.89 0.00 -11.99
CA ILE A 10 14.43 -0.11 -11.83
C ILE A 10 13.93 0.93 -10.82
N ARG A 11 14.63 1.09 -9.69
CA ARG A 11 14.31 2.08 -8.65
C ARG A 11 14.33 3.52 -9.20
N LYS A 12 15.39 3.89 -9.93
CA LYS A 12 15.51 5.21 -10.58
C LYS A 12 14.39 5.43 -11.60
N ARG A 13 14.07 4.41 -12.39
CA ARG A 13 12.99 4.48 -13.37
C ARG A 13 11.63 4.72 -12.69
N MET A 14 11.35 3.98 -11.63
CA MET A 14 10.12 4.13 -10.84
C MET A 14 9.96 5.56 -10.30
N VAL A 15 11.04 6.17 -9.79
CA VAL A 15 11.02 7.57 -9.31
C VAL A 15 10.68 8.55 -10.44
N LEU A 16 11.30 8.40 -11.61
CA LEU A 16 11.03 9.24 -12.78
C LEU A 16 9.60 9.07 -13.28
N ASP A 17 9.11 7.83 -13.36
CA ASP A 17 7.73 7.54 -13.79
C ASP A 17 6.72 8.19 -12.82
N ILE A 18 6.98 8.09 -11.49
CA ILE A 18 6.19 8.83 -10.49
C ILE A 18 6.25 10.30 -10.83
N GLN A 19 7.41 10.94 -10.93
CA GLN A 19 7.53 12.38 -11.23
C GLN A 19 6.79 12.81 -12.52
N GLN A 20 6.64 11.92 -13.50
CA GLN A 20 5.90 12.16 -14.75
C GLN A 20 4.38 11.93 -14.66
N GLY A 21 3.88 11.50 -13.49
CA GLY A 21 2.45 11.32 -13.24
C GLY A 21 1.97 9.87 -13.30
N ALA A 22 2.88 8.89 -13.34
CA ALA A 22 2.47 7.48 -13.30
C ALA A 22 1.81 7.13 -11.97
N VAL A 23 0.67 6.45 -12.05
CA VAL A 23 -0.04 5.88 -10.90
C VAL A 23 0.49 4.46 -10.66
N LEU A 24 1.09 4.24 -9.49
CA LEU A 24 1.63 2.92 -9.13
C LEU A 24 0.53 1.93 -8.74
N PRO A 25 0.82 0.61 -8.77
CA PRO A 25 -0.02 -0.40 -8.12
C PRO A 25 -0.26 -0.08 -6.64
N PRO A 26 -1.38 -0.53 -6.05
CA PRO A 26 -1.84 -0.06 -4.74
C PRO A 26 -0.89 -0.40 -3.58
N ILE A 27 -0.67 0.56 -2.68
CA ILE A 27 -0.04 0.28 -1.38
C ILE A 27 -1.09 -0.41 -0.50
N VAL A 28 -0.73 -1.56 0.08
CA VAL A 28 -1.64 -2.34 0.93
C VAL A 28 -1.42 -1.94 2.38
N LEU A 29 -2.47 -1.42 3.01
CA LEU A 29 -2.49 -1.02 4.40
C LEU A 29 -3.31 -2.00 5.24
N GLY A 30 -2.67 -2.59 6.24
CA GLY A 30 -3.30 -3.45 7.24
C GLY A 30 -3.85 -2.62 8.39
N LEU A 31 -5.12 -2.83 8.72
CA LEU A 31 -5.79 -2.22 9.87
C LEU A 31 -6.31 -3.31 10.80
N VAL A 32 -5.80 -3.35 12.04
CA VAL A 32 -6.27 -4.29 13.06
C VAL A 32 -7.27 -3.59 13.98
N LEU A 33 -8.50 -4.08 13.99
CA LEU A 33 -9.57 -3.59 14.86
C LEU A 33 -9.83 -4.58 16.00
N ASN A 34 -10.41 -4.12 17.10
CA ASN A 34 -10.97 -5.05 18.09
C ASN A 34 -12.21 -5.76 17.48
N ASN A 35 -12.68 -6.82 18.13
CA ASN A 35 -13.80 -7.62 17.63
C ASN A 35 -15.09 -6.82 17.43
N GLU A 36 -15.37 -5.83 18.28
CA GLU A 36 -16.58 -5.01 18.19
C GLU A 36 -16.53 -4.06 16.98
N ASP A 37 -15.42 -3.34 16.84
CA ASP A 37 -15.17 -2.42 15.74
C ASP A 37 -15.07 -3.17 14.41
N PHE A 38 -14.46 -4.34 14.39
CA PHE A 38 -14.42 -5.20 13.21
C PHE A 38 -15.81 -5.67 12.78
N LYS A 39 -16.66 -6.09 13.71
CA LYS A 39 -18.07 -6.43 13.40
C LYS A 39 -18.82 -5.22 12.87
N ARG A 40 -18.69 -4.06 13.51
CA ARG A 40 -19.30 -2.79 13.06
C ARG A 40 -18.79 -2.37 11.69
N PHE A 41 -17.53 -2.62 11.37
CA PHE A 41 -16.93 -2.35 10.07
C PHE A 41 -17.49 -3.29 9.00
N SER A 42 -17.53 -4.59 9.29
CA SER A 42 -17.92 -5.66 8.36
C SER A 42 -19.41 -5.63 8.00
N LEU A 43 -20.27 -5.19 8.91
CA LEU A 43 -21.71 -5.08 8.69
C LEU A 43 -22.11 -3.87 7.82
N LYS A 44 -21.20 -2.93 7.57
CA LYS A 44 -21.48 -1.71 6.80
C LYS A 44 -21.16 -1.91 5.31
N SER A 45 -22.08 -1.47 4.46
CA SER A 45 -21.85 -1.36 3.01
C SER A 45 -20.57 -0.57 2.71
N VAL A 46 -19.88 -0.91 1.61
CA VAL A 46 -18.65 -0.24 1.14
C VAL A 46 -18.86 1.27 0.98
N ASN A 47 -20.07 1.69 0.58
CA ASN A 47 -20.41 3.10 0.38
C ASN A 47 -20.86 3.82 1.66
N ASN A 48 -20.87 3.14 2.82
CA ASN A 48 -21.31 3.74 4.07
C ASN A 48 -20.33 4.84 4.52
N PRO A 49 -20.79 6.09 4.70
CA PRO A 49 -19.94 7.20 5.13
C PRO A 49 -19.23 6.95 6.47
N GLN A 50 -19.87 6.20 7.38
CA GLN A 50 -19.26 5.84 8.66
C GLN A 50 -18.11 4.86 8.49
N ARG A 51 -18.13 4.00 7.47
CA ARG A 51 -17.02 3.10 7.15
C ARG A 51 -15.82 3.90 6.64
N LYS A 52 -16.06 4.88 5.77
CA LYS A 52 -15.01 5.83 5.33
C LYS A 52 -14.44 6.62 6.51
N ARG A 53 -15.29 7.10 7.42
CA ARG A 53 -14.86 7.78 8.65
C ARG A 53 -14.02 6.88 9.55
N MET A 54 -14.38 5.60 9.69
CA MET A 54 -13.57 4.65 10.46
C MET A 54 -12.17 4.44 9.86
N LEU A 55 -12.03 4.50 8.53
CA LEU A 55 -10.72 4.43 7.85
C LEU A 55 -9.91 5.73 7.96
N SER A 56 -10.57 6.88 8.11
CA SER A 56 -9.92 8.19 8.25
C SER A 56 -9.63 8.60 9.71
N MET A 57 -10.06 7.79 10.69
CA MET A 57 -9.71 8.00 12.09
C MET A 57 -8.23 7.67 12.33
N ASN A 58 -7.59 8.38 13.25
CA ASN A 58 -6.17 8.25 13.50
C ASN A 58 -5.88 6.91 14.19
N HIS A 59 -5.61 5.89 13.38
CA HIS A 59 -5.25 4.53 13.79
C HIS A 59 -3.74 4.31 13.65
N GLU A 60 -2.91 5.32 13.90
CA GLU A 60 -1.47 5.28 13.63
C GLU A 60 -0.79 4.03 14.24
N GLU A 61 -1.18 3.62 15.44
CA GLU A 61 -0.66 2.41 16.10
C GLU A 61 -1.20 1.08 15.55
N LYS A 62 -2.30 1.11 14.80
CA LYS A 62 -3.00 -0.07 14.26
C LYS A 62 -2.93 -0.18 12.74
N LEU A 63 -2.28 0.79 12.08
CA LEU A 63 -2.09 0.86 10.64
C LEU A 63 -0.67 0.40 10.30
N SER A 64 -0.55 -0.61 9.44
CA SER A 64 0.75 -1.11 8.98
C SER A 64 0.80 -1.21 7.45
N ILE A 65 1.96 -0.98 6.84
CA ILE A 65 2.16 -1.26 5.42
C ILE A 65 2.43 -2.75 5.27
N ILE A 66 1.51 -3.47 4.63
CA ILE A 66 1.59 -4.92 4.42
C ILE A 66 2.33 -5.25 3.12
N ASP A 67 2.11 -4.45 2.08
CA ASP A 67 2.81 -4.53 0.81
C ASP A 67 2.96 -3.12 0.20
N GLY A 68 4.05 -2.92 -0.52
CA GLY A 68 4.35 -1.66 -1.21
C GLY A 68 5.52 -0.88 -0.65
N MET A 69 6.32 -1.44 0.25
CA MET A 69 7.47 -0.75 0.87
C MET A 69 8.37 -0.04 -0.16
N GLN A 70 8.79 -0.71 -1.25
CA GLN A 70 9.62 -0.07 -2.28
C GLN A 70 8.91 1.06 -3.03
N ARG A 71 7.60 0.92 -3.27
CA ARG A 71 6.76 1.94 -3.92
C ARG A 71 6.61 3.15 -3.02
N THR A 72 6.35 2.94 -1.72
CA THR A 72 6.28 3.99 -0.71
C THR A 72 7.59 4.77 -0.64
N THR A 73 8.75 4.10 -0.57
CA THR A 73 10.05 4.79 -0.58
C THR A 73 10.30 5.52 -1.92
N ALA A 74 9.83 4.99 -3.05
CA ALA A 74 9.95 5.67 -4.33
C ALA A 74 9.11 6.93 -4.44
N ILE A 75 7.90 6.92 -3.85
CA ILE A 75 7.05 8.10 -3.75
C ILE A 75 7.74 9.17 -2.89
N PHE A 76 8.26 8.80 -1.72
CA PHE A 76 8.98 9.75 -0.87
C PHE A 76 10.19 10.36 -1.58
N GLU A 77 11.01 9.54 -2.24
CA GLU A 77 12.18 10.01 -2.99
C GLU A 77 11.80 10.91 -4.18
N ALA A 78 10.68 10.61 -4.86
CA ALA A 78 10.21 11.41 -6.01
C ALA A 78 9.91 12.87 -5.65
N PHE A 79 9.51 13.12 -4.40
CA PHE A 79 9.11 14.43 -3.90
C PHE A 79 9.94 14.92 -2.71
N GLU A 80 11.09 14.30 -2.45
CA GLU A 80 11.98 14.75 -1.39
C GLU A 80 12.38 16.22 -1.61
N GLY A 81 12.07 17.08 -0.64
CA GLY A 81 12.30 18.52 -0.73
C GLY A 81 11.38 19.28 -1.70
N LYS A 82 10.29 18.66 -2.19
CA LYS A 82 9.33 19.27 -3.12
C LYS A 82 7.90 19.07 -2.64
N THR A 83 7.02 20.02 -2.90
CA THR A 83 5.59 19.81 -2.71
C THR A 83 5.06 18.91 -3.83
N PRO A 84 4.45 17.74 -3.53
CA PRO A 84 3.82 16.93 -4.56
C PRO A 84 2.65 17.68 -5.19
N PRO A 85 2.39 17.51 -6.50
CA PRO A 85 1.22 18.09 -7.14
C PRO A 85 -0.07 17.62 -6.46
N ILE A 86 -1.04 18.53 -6.32
CA ILE A 86 -2.31 18.30 -5.59
C ILE A 86 -3.19 17.25 -6.30
N ASP A 87 -3.01 17.08 -7.61
CA ASP A 87 -3.77 16.21 -8.49
C ASP A 87 -3.18 14.79 -8.64
N ARG A 88 -2.30 14.37 -7.72
CA ARG A 88 -1.69 13.04 -7.76
C ARG A 88 -2.56 11.99 -7.07
N ASP A 89 -3.10 11.08 -7.88
CA ASP A 89 -3.80 9.91 -7.36
C ASP A 89 -2.84 8.89 -6.72
N LEU A 90 -3.17 8.48 -5.50
CA LEU A 90 -2.52 7.37 -4.80
C LEU A 90 -3.52 6.24 -4.63
N ARG A 91 -3.14 5.04 -5.08
CA ARG A 91 -3.96 3.85 -4.89
C ARG A 91 -3.61 3.20 -3.56
N ILE A 92 -4.61 3.10 -2.68
CA ILE A 92 -4.51 2.46 -1.38
C ILE A 92 -5.52 1.32 -1.31
N GLU A 93 -5.08 0.16 -0.82
CA GLU A 93 -5.94 -0.97 -0.52
C GLU A 93 -5.93 -1.24 0.98
N TYR A 94 -7.10 -1.19 1.63
CA TYR A 94 -7.23 -1.45 3.06
C TYR A 94 -7.58 -2.91 3.33
N TRP A 95 -6.74 -3.58 4.09
CA TRP A 95 -6.98 -4.91 4.62
C TRP A 95 -7.31 -4.81 6.10
N VAL A 96 -8.59 -4.95 6.40
CA VAL A 96 -9.09 -4.86 7.76
C VAL A 96 -9.22 -6.26 8.35
N ALA A 97 -8.71 -6.46 9.56
CA ALA A 97 -8.78 -7.71 10.29
C ALA A 97 -9.04 -7.44 11.78
N ASN A 98 -9.46 -8.47 12.51
CA ASN A 98 -9.56 -8.44 13.97
C ASN A 98 -8.35 -9.09 14.68
N ASP A 99 -7.40 -9.62 13.91
CA ASP A 99 -6.17 -10.21 14.41
C ASP A 99 -5.00 -9.98 13.44
N VAL A 100 -3.78 -9.96 13.98
CA VAL A 100 -2.54 -9.72 13.22
C VAL A 100 -2.18 -10.91 12.32
N GLY A 101 -2.50 -12.14 12.76
CA GLY A 101 -2.16 -13.37 12.04
C GLY A 101 -2.79 -13.41 10.65
N SER A 102 -4.04 -12.97 10.53
CA SER A 102 -4.76 -12.82 9.26
C SER A 102 -4.05 -11.86 8.29
N LEU A 103 -3.41 -10.80 8.78
CA LEU A 103 -2.66 -9.86 7.94
C LEU A 103 -1.30 -10.46 7.52
N ILE A 104 -0.60 -11.14 8.44
CA ILE A 104 0.67 -11.81 8.15
C ILE A 104 0.49 -12.91 7.10
N TYR A 105 -0.52 -13.76 7.23
CA TYR A 105 -0.79 -14.83 6.26
C TYR A 105 -0.92 -14.26 4.84
N ARG A 106 -1.67 -13.17 4.70
CA ARG A 106 -1.87 -12.56 3.38
C ARG A 106 -0.63 -11.81 2.90
N MET A 107 0.17 -11.21 3.79
CA MET A 107 1.49 -10.67 3.45
C MET A 107 2.36 -11.74 2.81
N LEU A 108 2.37 -12.95 3.39
CA LEU A 108 3.11 -14.08 2.83
C LEU A 108 2.57 -14.40 1.44
N VAL A 109 1.27 -14.61 1.27
CA VAL A 109 0.65 -14.93 -0.03
C VAL A 109 0.95 -13.89 -1.12
N LEU A 110 0.95 -12.58 -0.80
CA LEU A 110 1.28 -11.53 -1.77
C LEU A 110 2.73 -11.58 -2.25
N ASN A 111 3.65 -12.00 -1.38
CA ASN A 111 5.09 -12.05 -1.66
C ASN A 111 5.52 -13.43 -2.21
N THR A 112 4.87 -14.50 -1.76
CA THR A 112 5.14 -15.89 -2.14
C THR A 112 4.21 -16.30 -3.28
N GLY A 113 4.63 -16.06 -4.51
CA GLY A 113 3.83 -16.34 -5.71
C GLY A 113 4.15 -15.42 -6.90
N GLN A 114 4.93 -14.36 -6.68
CA GLN A 114 5.43 -13.49 -7.73
C GLN A 114 6.55 -14.17 -8.52
N VAL A 115 6.17 -15.10 -9.40
CA VAL A 115 7.06 -15.60 -10.46
C VAL A 115 7.03 -14.55 -11.58
N PRO A 116 8.19 -14.07 -12.07
CA PRO A 116 8.24 -13.21 -13.24
C PRO A 116 7.52 -13.92 -14.39
N TRP A 117 6.40 -13.37 -14.85
CA TRP A 117 5.78 -13.87 -16.06
C TRP A 117 6.71 -13.47 -17.21
N ASN A 118 7.47 -14.42 -17.75
CA ASN A 118 8.38 -14.15 -18.85
C ASN A 118 7.57 -13.55 -20.02
N LEU A 119 7.82 -12.28 -20.33
CA LEU A 119 7.40 -11.62 -21.57
C LEU A 119 8.21 -12.22 -22.74
N ARG A 120 8.07 -13.52 -23.00
CA ARG A 120 8.52 -14.12 -24.26
C ARG A 120 7.35 -14.11 -25.23
N ARG A 121 7.24 -13.05 -26.02
CA ARG A 121 6.96 -13.11 -27.46
C ARG A 121 7.67 -11.94 -28.13
#